data_AF-A0A1L2D6I6-F1
#
_entry.id   AF-A0A1L2D6I6-F1
#
_cell.length_a   1.000
_cell.length_b   1.000
_cell.length_c   1.000
_cell.angle_alpha   90.00
_cell.angle_beta   90.00
_cell.angle_gamma   90.00
#
_symmetry.space_group_name_H-M   'P 1'
#
loop_
_entity.id
_entity.type
_entity.pdbx_description
1 polymer ?
#
loop_
_entity_poly.entity_id
_entity_poly.type
_entity_poly.pdbx_seq_one_letter_code
_entity_poly.pdbx_strand_id
1 'polypeptide(L)' 'MLNIFSLICICLNSALSISSLFFAKLPEAYAFLNPIVDVMPVIPVLFFLLAFVWQAAVSFR' A
#
# COMPACT_ATOMS: atom_id res chain seq x y z
N MET A 1 18.00 18.53 6.91
CA MET A 1 16.80 18.37 7.76
C MET A 1 15.73 17.70 6.90
N LEU A 2 15.46 16.41 7.12
CA LEU A 2 14.46 15.68 6.34
C LEU A 2 13.06 16.14 6.78
N ASN A 3 12.33 16.82 5.90
CA ASN A 3 10.95 17.22 6.14
C ASN A 3 10.03 15.97 6.12
N ILE A 4 8.93 15.99 6.85
CA ILE A 4 7.93 14.90 6.90
C ILE A 4 7.46 14.49 5.51
N PHE A 5 7.26 15.45 4.61
CA PHE A 5 6.91 15.19 3.22
C PHE A 5 7.99 14.39 2.47
N SER A 6 9.27 14.72 2.70
CA SER A 6 10.41 14.00 2.13
C SER A 6 10.51 12.57 2.65
N LEU A 7 10.14 12.32 3.91
CA LEU A 7 10.14 10.99 4.50
C LEU A 7 9.03 10.10 3.90
N ILE A 8 7.84 10.67 3.72
CA ILE A 8 6.70 10.00 3.08
C ILE A 8 7.03 9.65 1.64
N CYS A 9 7.64 10.57 0.88
CA CYS A 9 8.07 10.32 -0.49
C CYS A 9 9.10 9.18 -0.59
N ILE A 10 10.08 9.11 0.34
CA ILE A 10 11.09 8.04 0.34
C ILE A 10 10.45 6.69 0.69
N CYS A 11 9.56 6.62 1.68
CA CYS A 11 8.84 5.40 2.04
C CYS A 11 7.90 4.90 0.93
N LEU A 12 7.24 5.80 0.21
CA LEU A 12 6.43 5.42 -0.96
C LEU A 12 7.31 4.92 -2.11
N ASN A 13 8.44 5.56 -2.38
CA ASN A 13 9.36 5.14 -3.44
C ASN A 13 9.98 3.77 -3.15
N SER A 14 10.34 3.48 -1.90
CA SER A 14 10.83 2.16 -1.50
C SER A 14 9.75 1.08 -1.55
N ALA A 15 8.52 1.38 -1.14
CA ALA A 15 7.39 0.45 -1.27
C ALA A 15 7.08 0.13 -2.75
N LEU A 16 7.11 1.14 -3.61
CA LEU A 16 6.92 0.97 -5.06
C LEU A 16 8.09 0.22 -5.70
N SER A 17 9.35 0.43 -5.26
CA SER A 17 10.49 -0.34 -5.77
C SER A 17 10.51 -1.80 -5.33
N ILE A 18 9.92 -2.14 -4.16
CA ILE A 18 9.71 -3.54 -3.76
C ILE A 18 8.63 -4.19 -4.63
N SER A 19 7.58 -3.45 -4.99
CA SER A 19 6.48 -3.99 -5.81
C SER A 19 6.91 -4.35 -7.25
N SER A 20 7.94 -3.70 -7.80
CA SER A 20 8.50 -4.06 -9.11
C SER A 20 9.40 -5.30 -9.08
N LEU A 21 9.80 -5.79 -7.90
CA LEU A 21 10.64 -6.98 -7.73
C LEU A 21 9.84 -8.26 -7.47
N PHE A 22 8.52 -8.18 -7.26
CA PHE A 22 7.66 -9.33 -6.92
C PHE A 22 6.79 -9.80 -8.10
N PHE A 23 7.42 -10.16 -9.23
CA PHE A 23 6.77 -10.99 -10.26
C PHE A 23 7.09 -12.48 -10.01
N ALA A 24 6.76 -12.98 -8.82
CA ALA A 24 6.89 -14.40 -8.48
C ALA A 24 5.52 -15.06 -8.50
N LYS A 25 5.40 -16.21 -9.18
CA LYS A 25 4.18 -17.03 -9.11
C LYS A 25 4.05 -17.62 -7.70
N LEU A 26 2.82 -17.63 -7.18
CA LEU A 26 2.52 -18.38 -5.98
C LEU A 26 2.78 -19.88 -6.20
N PRO A 27 3.10 -20.65 -5.16
CA PRO A 27 3.13 -22.11 -5.24
C PRO A 27 1.77 -22.64 -5.74
N GLU A 28 1.77 -23.77 -6.43
CA GLU A 28 0.58 -24.31 -7.13
C GLU A 28 -0.65 -24.46 -6.21
N ALA A 29 -0.44 -24.89 -4.96
CA ALA A 29 -1.51 -25.02 -3.96
C ALA A 29 -2.24 -23.69 -3.63
N TYR A 30 -1.61 -22.55 -3.89
CA TYR A 30 -2.14 -21.21 -3.63
C TYR A 30 -2.50 -20.45 -4.91
N ALA A 31 -2.44 -21.09 -6.09
CA ALA A 31 -2.71 -20.41 -7.36
C ALA A 31 -4.11 -19.78 -7.44
N PHE A 32 -5.09 -20.30 -6.69
CA PHE A 32 -6.42 -19.72 -6.62
C PHE A 32 -6.46 -18.35 -5.89
N LEU A 33 -5.43 -18.03 -5.09
CA LEU A 33 -5.29 -16.75 -4.39
C LEU A 33 -4.57 -15.68 -5.22
N ASN A 34 -4.08 -16.01 -6.42
CA ASN A 34 -3.41 -15.04 -7.30
C ASN A 34 -4.21 -13.72 -7.45
N PRO A 35 -5.54 -13.75 -7.69
CA PRO A 35 -6.30 -12.50 -7.82
C PRO A 35 -6.28 -11.62 -6.55
N ILE A 36 -6.15 -12.21 -5.36
CA ILE A 36 -6.07 -11.46 -4.10
C ILE A 36 -4.69 -10.83 -3.97
N VAL A 37 -3.63 -11.60 -4.27
CA VAL A 37 -2.25 -11.12 -4.20
C VAL A 37 -2.00 -9.99 -5.19
N ASP A 38 -2.62 -10.04 -6.37
CA ASP A 38 -2.55 -8.95 -7.37
C ASP A 38 -3.11 -7.62 -6.83
N VAL A 39 -4.05 -7.66 -5.88
CA VAL A 39 -4.65 -6.47 -5.26
C VAL A 39 -3.90 -6.02 -4.00
N MET A 40 -3.15 -6.90 -3.32
CA MET A 40 -2.45 -6.57 -2.07
C MET A 40 -1.55 -5.32 -2.13
N PRO A 41 -0.83 -5.00 -3.23
CA PRO A 41 -0.02 -3.79 -3.30
C PRO A 41 -0.80 -2.48 -3.11
N VAL A 42 -2.13 -2.48 -3.31
CA VAL A 42 -2.96 -1.28 -3.14
C VAL A 42 -3.27 -0.96 -1.66
N ILE A 43 -3.06 -1.92 -0.74
CA ILE A 43 -3.42 -1.81 0.68
C ILE A 43 -2.88 -0.53 1.36
N PRO A 44 -1.62 -0.10 1.15
CA PRO A 44 -1.12 1.14 1.75
C PRO A 44 -1.93 2.38 1.35
N VAL A 45 -2.39 2.44 0.10
CA VAL A 45 -3.25 3.53 -0.39
C VAL A 45 -4.61 3.50 0.30
N LEU A 46 -5.19 2.31 0.52
CA LEU A 46 -6.45 2.17 1.25
C LEU A 46 -6.35 2.67 2.70
N PHE A 47 -5.23 2.43 3.39
CA PHE A 47 -5.01 2.97 4.73
C PHE A 47 -4.84 4.50 4.76
N PHE A 48 -4.17 5.06 3.74
CA PHE A 48 -4.10 6.51 3.59
C PHE A 48 -5.49 7.12 3.40
N LEU A 49 -6.32 6.52 2.53
CA LEU A 49 -7.71 6.96 2.33
C LEU A 49 -8.56 6.75 3.58
N LEU A 50 -8.34 5.67 4.32
CA LEU A 50 -9.03 5.40 5.58
C LEU A 50 -8.81 6.51 6.61
N ALA A 51 -7.65 7.18 6.62
CA ALA A 51 -7.43 8.34 7.49
C ALA A 51 -8.41 9.48 7.21
N PHE A 52 -8.74 9.73 5.93
CA PHE A 52 -9.74 10.73 5.55
C PHE A 52 -11.16 10.27 5.86
N VAL A 53 -11.47 9.00 5.65
CA VAL A 53 -12.76 8.42 6.06
C VAL A 53 -12.96 8.56 7.57
N TRP A 54 -11.92 8.27 8.35
CA TRP A 54 -11.94 8.42 9.80
C TRP A 54 -12.11 9.89 10.21
N GLN A 55 -11.35 10.81 9.60
CA GLN A 55 -11.50 12.24 9.86
C GLN A 55 -12.91 12.75 9.49
N ALA A 56 -13.46 12.31 8.36
CA ALA A 56 -14.84 12.63 7.98
C ALA A 56 -15.87 12.10 8.99
N ALA A 57 -15.66 10.90 9.53
CA ALA A 57 -16.55 10.32 10.55
C ALA A 57 -16.58 11.14 11.86
N VAL A 58 -15.50 11.85 12.19
CA VAL A 58 -15.43 12.79 13.32
C VAL A 58 -15.62 14.24 12.91
N SER A 59 -16.19 14.49 11.72
CA SER A 59 -16.50 15.83 11.18
C SER A 59 -15.28 16.75 11.00
N PHE A 60 -14.09 16.18 10.72
CA PHE A 60 -12.82 16.90 10.55
C PHE A 60 -12.50 17.83 11.73
N ARG A 61 -12.77 17.35 12.95
CA ARG A 61 -12.47 18.04 14.20
C ARG A 61 -11.08 17.72 14.72
#